data_AF-A0A3D4B9V4-F1
#
_entry.id   AF-A0A3D4B9V4-F1
#
_cell.length_a   1.000
_cell.length_b   1.000
_cell.length_c   1.000
_cell.angle_alpha   90.00
_cell.angle_beta   90.00
_cell.angle_gamma   90.00
#
_symmetry.space_group_name_H-M   'P 1'
#
loop_
_entity.id
_entity.type
_entity.pdbx_description
1 polymer ?
#
loop_
_entity_poly.entity_id
_entity_poly.type
_entity_poly.pdbx_seq_one_letter_code
_entity_poly.pdbx_strand_id
1 'polypeptide(L)'
;MRSWTIEEILNGQDLAEEGKAMHHCVATYMSSCVNGHQSIWSMKIEYLSSKISRRVMTIELVNRTRYIRQVRGRNNSRPTDAIGGRAQDGWDILQMWTAQEGLSLPGNRS
;
A
#
# COMPACT_ATOMS: atom_id res chain seq x y z
N MET A 1 14.60 -3.88 16.61
CA MET A 1 13.96 -4.76 15.61
C MET A 1 12.78 -4.02 15.00
N ARG A 2 12.53 -4.19 13.70
CA ARG A 2 11.41 -3.58 12.97
C ARG A 2 10.67 -4.72 12.24
N SER A 3 9.35 -4.65 12.17
CA SER A 3 8.51 -5.57 11.38
C SER A 3 7.71 -4.77 10.35
N TRP A 4 7.51 -5.38 9.18
CA TRP A 4 6.71 -4.84 8.10
C TRP A 4 5.46 -5.69 7.93
N THR A 5 4.32 -5.04 7.70
CA THR A 5 3.06 -5.70 7.39
C THR A 5 2.44 -5.09 6.14
N ILE A 6 1.79 -5.94 5.34
CA ILE A 6 0.99 -5.56 4.18
C ILE A 6 -0.36 -6.25 4.38
N GLU A 7 -1.42 -5.48 4.57
CA GLU A 7 -2.74 -5.98 4.97
C GLU A 7 -3.82 -5.44 4.03
N GLU A 8 -4.72 -6.30 3.57
CA GLU A 8 -5.87 -5.89 2.77
C GLU A 8 -6.89 -5.16 3.66
N ILE A 9 -7.42 -4.06 3.14
CA ILE A 9 -8.48 -3.30 3.79
C ILE A 9 -9.83 -3.82 3.27
N LEU A 10 -10.53 -4.56 4.12
CA LEU A 10 -11.73 -5.31 3.74
C LEU A 10 -13.05 -4.56 3.98
N ASN A 11 -13.04 -3.46 4.73
CA ASN A 11 -14.26 -2.73 5.07
C ASN A 11 -14.14 -1.22 4.83
N GLY A 12 -15.30 -0.58 4.65
CA GLY A 12 -15.36 0.84 4.30
C GLY A 12 -14.91 1.79 5.40
N GLN A 13 -15.01 1.40 6.68
CA GLN A 13 -14.53 2.20 7.79
C GLN A 13 -13.00 2.28 7.78
N ASP A 14 -12.32 1.15 7.65
CA ASP A 14 -10.86 1.10 7.61
C ASP A 14 -10.31 1.81 6.36
N LEU A 15 -11.03 1.78 5.23
CA LEU A 15 -10.68 2.57 4.04
C LEU A 15 -10.75 4.08 4.32
N ALA A 16 -11.78 4.53 5.06
CA ALA A 16 -11.92 5.93 5.44
C ALA A 16 -10.84 6.36 6.43
N GLU A 17 -10.50 5.50 7.40
CA GLU A 17 -9.40 5.73 8.35
C GLU A 17 -8.04 5.79 7.66
N GLU A 18 -7.79 4.89 6.70
CA GLU A 18 -6.58 4.90 5.87
C GLU A 18 -6.48 6.20 5.08
N GLY A 19 -7.54 6.61 4.39
CA GLY A 19 -7.57 7.85 3.63
C GLY A 19 -7.31 9.09 4.50
N LYS A 20 -7.88 9.13 5.71
CA LYS A 20 -7.64 10.20 6.69
C LYS A 20 -6.19 10.20 7.18
N ALA A 21 -5.63 9.04 7.53
CA ALA A 21 -4.27 8.91 8.02
C ALA A 21 -3.21 9.24 6.94
N MET A 22 -3.51 8.87 5.70
CA MET A 22 -2.63 9.06 4.55
C MET A 22 -2.89 10.39 3.81
N HIS A 23 -3.92 11.15 4.19
CA HIS A 23 -4.34 12.41 3.58
C HIS A 23 -4.59 12.31 2.07
N HIS A 24 -5.26 11.25 1.63
CA HIS A 24 -5.72 11.11 0.25
C HIS A 24 -7.08 10.42 0.19
N CYS A 25 -7.86 10.71 -0.85
CA CYS A 25 -9.22 10.22 -0.99
C CYS A 25 -9.24 8.74 -1.37
N VAL A 26 -9.15 7.84 -0.37
CA VAL A 26 -9.36 6.40 -0.56
C VAL A 26 -10.85 6.04 -0.71
N ALA A 27 -11.75 6.93 -0.29
CA ALA A 27 -13.20 6.68 -0.29
C ALA A 27 -13.78 6.38 -1.69
N THR A 28 -13.17 6.87 -2.77
CA THR A 28 -13.60 6.58 -4.16
C THR A 28 -13.34 5.14 -4.58
N TYR A 29 -12.53 4.36 -3.85
CA TYR A 29 -12.26 2.96 -4.18
C TYR A 29 -13.32 1.98 -3.63
N MET A 30 -14.18 2.44 -2.71
CA MET A 30 -15.14 1.58 -1.99
C MET A 30 -16.05 0.77 -2.94
N SER A 31 -16.53 1.38 -4.02
CA SER A 31 -17.40 0.70 -5.00
C SER A 31 -16.67 -0.37 -5.83
N SER A 32 -15.39 -0.14 -6.17
CA SER A 32 -14.57 -1.13 -6.90
C SER A 32 -14.14 -2.29 -6.02
N CYS A 33 -13.90 -2.05 -4.73
CA CYS A 33 -13.56 -3.09 -3.76
C CYS A 33 -14.73 -4.04 -3.50
N VAL A 34 -15.95 -3.50 -3.32
CA VAL A 34 -17.16 -4.32 -3.09
C VAL A 34 -17.44 -5.27 -4.25
N ASN A 35 -17.17 -4.85 -5.48
CA ASN A 35 -17.34 -5.69 -6.66
C ASN A 35 -16.16 -6.66 -6.91
N GLY A 36 -15.14 -6.67 -6.05
CA GLY A 36 -13.98 -7.55 -6.15
C GLY A 36 -13.06 -7.27 -7.34
N HIS A 37 -13.26 -6.17 -8.06
CA HIS A 37 -12.41 -5.79 -9.20
C HIS A 37 -11.02 -5.34 -8.76
N GLN A 38 -10.95 -4.69 -7.59
CA GLN A 38 -9.74 -4.12 -7.02
C GLN A 38 -9.69 -4.42 -5.53
N SER A 39 -8.49 -4.48 -4.98
CA SER A 39 -8.24 -4.55 -3.54
C SER A 39 -7.29 -3.42 -3.14
N ILE A 40 -7.48 -2.90 -1.94
CA ILE A 40 -6.63 -1.85 -1.36
C ILE A 40 -5.87 -2.44 -0.19
N TRP A 41 -4.57 -2.23 -0.17
CA TRP A 41 -3.69 -2.76 0.86
C TRP A 41 -2.95 -1.62 1.57
N SER A 42 -2.81 -1.72 2.89
CA SER A 42 -2.02 -0.81 3.71
C SER A 42 -0.70 -1.46 4.07
N MET A 43 0.41 -0.77 3.80
CA MET A 43 1.73 -1.16 4.28
C MET A 43 2.10 -0.36 5.52
N LYS A 44 2.50 -1.06 6.58
CA LYS A 44 2.92 -0.46 7.85
C LYS A 44 4.30 -0.96 8.26
N ILE A 45 4.98 -0.12 9.02
CA ILE A 45 6.19 -0.48 9.75
C ILE A 45 5.95 -0.33 11.25
N GLU A 46 6.34 -1.35 12.01
CA GLU A 46 6.26 -1.38 13.45
C GLU A 46 7.65 -1.40 14.08
N TYR A 47 7.86 -0.53 15.07
CA TYR A 47 9.08 -0.42 15.84
C TYR A 47 8.86 -1.08 17.20
N LEU A 48 9.26 -2.35 17.31
CA LEU A 48 9.00 -3.17 18.51
C LEU A 48 9.54 -2.56 19.80
N SER A 49 10.69 -1.86 19.72
CA SER A 49 11.30 -1.19 20.87
C SER A 49 10.47 -0.04 21.42
N SER A 50 9.68 0.63 20.59
CA SER A 50 8.89 1.81 20.97
C SER A 50 7.39 1.60 20.90
N LYS A 51 6.92 0.42 20.47
CA LYS A 51 5.50 0.12 20.19
C LYS A 51 4.84 1.15 19.26
N ILE A 52 5.62 1.73 18.36
CA ILE A 52 5.14 2.71 17.38
C ILE A 52 4.85 1.98 16.07
N SER A 53 3.63 2.12 15.55
CA SER A 53 3.27 1.70 14.19
C SER A 53 3.10 2.93 13.29
N ARG A 54 3.58 2.85 12.05
CA ARG A 54 3.44 3.92 11.06
C ARG A 54 3.03 3.35 9.72
N ARG A 55 2.00 3.94 9.12
CA ARG A 55 1.64 3.72 7.71
C ARG A 55 2.71 4.31 6.80
N VAL A 56 3.04 3.58 5.74
CA VAL A 56 4.08 3.95 4.78
C VAL A 56 3.46 4.20 3.41
N MET A 57 2.66 3.26 2.91
CA MET A 57 2.01 3.37 1.60
C MET A 57 0.67 2.66 1.56
N THR A 58 -0.19 3.15 0.67
CA THR A 58 -1.43 2.53 0.24
C THR A 58 -1.21 1.97 -1.16
N ILE A 59 -1.66 0.74 -1.39
CA ILE A 59 -1.40 -0.02 -2.62
C ILE A 59 -2.75 -0.40 -3.24
N GLU A 60 -2.91 -0.11 -4.53
CA GLU A 60 -4.10 -0.49 -5.31
C GLU A 60 -3.75 -1.66 -6.22
N LEU A 61 -4.35 -2.82 -5.97
CA LEU A 61 -4.19 -4.04 -6.75
C LEU A 61 -5.44 -4.28 -7.62
N VAL A 62 -5.24 -4.49 -8.91
CA VAL A 62 -6.29 -4.96 -9.82
C VAL A 62 -6.30 -6.48 -9.78
N ASN A 63 -7.34 -7.06 -9.18
CA ASN A 63 -7.38 -8.48 -8.84
C ASN A 63 -7.30 -9.39 -10.09
N ARG A 64 -8.07 -9.07 -11.14
CA ARG A 64 -8.13 -9.88 -12.36
C ARG A 64 -6.78 -10.00 -13.08
N THR A 65 -6.02 -8.90 -13.13
CA THR A 65 -4.74 -8.85 -13.86
C THR A 65 -3.54 -9.02 -12.94
N ARG A 66 -3.77 -9.14 -11.62
CA ARG A 66 -2.73 -9.21 -10.59
C ARG A 66 -1.68 -8.10 -10.74
N TYR A 67 -2.17 -6.90 -11.03
CA TYR A 67 -1.36 -5.74 -11.37
C TYR A 67 -1.53 -4.63 -10.33
N ILE A 68 -0.42 -4.15 -9.80
CA ILE A 68 -0.38 -2.99 -8.91
C ILE A 68 -0.58 -1.74 -9.77
N ARG A 69 -1.76 -1.14 -9.69
CA ARG A 69 -2.12 0.04 -10.46
C ARG A 69 -1.48 1.30 -9.89
N GLN A 70 -1.50 1.43 -8.57
CA GLN A 70 -0.98 2.60 -7.88
C GLN A 70 -0.36 2.22 -6.53
N VAL A 71 0.65 3.00 -6.15
CA VAL A 71 1.27 2.97 -4.83
C VAL A 71 1.46 4.40 -4.40
N ARG A 72 0.87 4.78 -3.26
CA ARG A 72 0.87 6.17 -2.77
C ARG A 72 1.27 6.25 -1.32
N GLY A 73 2.22 7.12 -1.02
CA GLY A 73 2.55 7.53 0.34
C GLY A 73 1.61 8.62 0.84
N ARG A 74 1.93 9.17 2.02
CA ARG A 74 1.17 10.29 2.62
C ARG A 74 1.11 11.48 1.66
N ASN A 75 -0.01 12.20 1.63
CA ASN A 75 -0.28 13.32 0.72
C ASN A 75 -0.12 12.94 -0.77
N ASN A 76 -0.49 11.72 -1.15
CA ASN A 76 -0.42 11.21 -2.52
C ASN A 76 1.01 11.18 -3.13
N SER A 77 2.04 11.23 -2.28
CA SER A 77 3.45 11.14 -2.69
C SER A 77 3.72 9.83 -3.41
N ARG A 78 4.60 9.84 -4.42
CA ARG A 78 5.08 8.59 -5.03
C ARG A 78 6.21 8.04 -4.16
N PRO A 79 6.35 6.71 -4.06
CA PRO A 79 7.49 6.11 -3.36
C PRO A 79 8.84 6.61 -3.88
N THR A 80 8.92 6.88 -5.18
CA THR A 80 10.09 7.40 -5.88
C THR A 80 10.42 8.87 -5.58
N ASP A 81 9.49 9.62 -4.99
CA ASP A 81 9.71 11.04 -4.68
C ASP A 81 10.56 11.24 -3.41
N ALA A 82 10.72 10.19 -2.60
CA ALA A 82 11.49 10.23 -1.37
C ALA A 82 12.96 9.81 -1.61
N ILE A 83 13.90 10.64 -1.17
CA ILE A 83 15.32 10.27 -1.13
C ILE A 83 15.57 9.54 0.21
N GLY A 84 15.50 8.21 0.17
CA GLY A 84 15.78 7.33 1.30
C GLY A 84 14.71 7.28 2.40
N GLY A 85 15.05 6.62 3.51
CA GLY A 85 14.17 6.42 4.66
C GLY A 85 13.06 5.38 4.40
N ARG A 86 12.02 5.41 5.25
CA ARG A 86 10.94 4.40 5.25
C ARG A 86 10.22 4.19 3.92
N ALA A 87 10.19 5.21 3.05
CA ALA A 87 9.53 5.09 1.75
C ALA A 87 10.34 4.22 0.79
N GLN A 88 11.67 4.35 0.80
CA GLN A 88 12.57 3.49 0.05
C GLN A 88 12.56 2.06 0.62
N ASP A 89 12.73 1.90 1.94
CA ASP A 89 12.67 0.58 2.58
C ASP A 89 11.34 -0.13 2.26
N GLY A 90 10.23 0.63 2.29
CA GLY A 90 8.92 0.10 1.94
C GLY A 90 8.78 -0.28 0.47
N TRP A 91 9.47 0.42 -0.44
CA TRP A 91 9.49 0.05 -1.86
C TRP A 91 10.21 -1.28 -2.08
N ASP A 92 11.31 -1.53 -1.38
CA ASP A 92 12.05 -2.79 -1.47
C ASP A 92 11.19 -3.96 -0.93
N ILE A 93 10.48 -3.73 0.18
CA ILE A 93 9.51 -4.69 0.74
C ILE A 93 8.35 -4.95 -0.24
N LEU A 94 7.84 -3.91 -0.91
CA LEU A 94 6.82 -4.06 -1.93
C LEU A 94 7.32 -4.96 -3.07
N GLN A 95 8.54 -4.74 -3.57
CA GLN A 95 9.12 -5.56 -4.63
C GLN A 95 9.22 -7.03 -4.22
N MET A 96 9.69 -7.31 -3.00
CA MET A 96 9.73 -8.67 -2.44
C MET A 96 8.35 -9.31 -2.40
N TRP A 97 7.35 -8.59 -1.88
CA TRP A 97 5.97 -9.08 -1.82
C TRP A 97 5.41 -9.34 -3.23
N THR A 98 5.64 -8.45 -4.19
CA THR A 98 5.18 -8.68 -5.56
C THR A 98 5.84 -9.89 -6.22
N ALA A 99 7.13 -10.14 -5.95
CA ALA A 99 7.81 -11.33 -6.46
C ALA A 99 7.29 -12.61 -5.80
N GLN A 100 7.09 -12.60 -4.47
CA GLN A 100 6.54 -13.72 -3.72
C GLN A 100 5.14 -14.10 -4.22
N GLU A 101 4.28 -13.10 -4.40
CA GLU A 101 2.90 -13.32 -4.81
C GLU A 101 2.75 -13.44 -6.32
N GLY A 102 3.76 -13.11 -7.14
CA GLY A 102 3.66 -13.09 -8.61
C GLY A 102 2.81 -11.94 -9.16
N LEU A 103 2.89 -10.76 -8.54
CA LEU A 103 2.21 -9.53 -8.93
C LEU A 103 3.08 -8.68 -9.87
N SER A 104 2.44 -7.93 -10.75
CA SER A 104 3.13 -7.01 -11.67
C SER A 104 3.12 -5.57 -11.15
N LEU A 105 4.26 -4.87 -11.23
CA LEU A 105 4.41 -3.46 -10.81
C LEU A 105 4.27 -2.47 -11.98
N PRO A 106 3.88 -1.20 -11.71
CA PRO A 106 3.88 -0.15 -12.72
C PRO A 106 5.32 0.21 -13.08
N GLY A 107 5.85 -0.42 -14.14
CA GLY A 107 7.23 -0.25 -14.59
C GLY A 107 7.83 -1.50 -15.24
N ASN A 108 7.31 -2.69 -14.92
CA ASN A 108 7.65 -3.92 -15.64
C ASN A 108 6.63 -4.15 -16.76
N ARG A 109 6.84 -3.49 -17.90
CA ARG A 109 6.38 -4.02 -19.18
C ARG A 109 7.55 -4.79 -19.77
N SER A 110 7.56 -6.10 -19.62
CA SER A 110 8.22 -7.01 -20.57
C SER A 110 7.15 -7.56 -21.49
#